data_AF-A0A110B0L9-F1
#
_entry.id   AF-A0A110B0L9-F1
#
_cell.length_a   1.000
_cell.length_b   1.000
_cell.length_c   1.000
_cell.angle_alpha   90.00
_cell.angle_beta   90.00
_cell.angle_gamma   90.00
#
_symmetry.space_group_name_H-M   'P 1'
#
loop_
_entity.id
_entity.type
_entity.pdbx_description
1 polymer ?
#
loop_
_entity_poly.entity_id
_entity_poly.type
_entity_poly.pdbx_seq_one_letter_code
_entity_poly.pdbx_strand_id
1 'polypeptide(L)'
;MPTPCRIICILCLFFCSRAFAGKIVTVSSPDARIIFSLSTDGDGLYYRVTYKSVLMVDRSRLNISFKEGGPFGNSLIISSAKPEKIIEDYDLLIGKTSKVHSESNRIIVPVAEQTGTRRQMNIEVRVFNDGVAFRYTIPAQKKWAEMINITDEADSFNLTQNPVATVMYRVNYTTSHEGLYSRTSLRDLKADTLMDMPALFEFPGGNYMAITEANLHDYAGMYLMKHNNVLESRLSPCLIKPKLK
;
A
#
# COMPACT_ATOMS: atom_id res chain seq x y z
N MET A 1 -38.67 -67.13 -1.38
CA MET A 1 -39.08 -65.81 -0.84
C MET A 1 -37.89 -64.86 -1.00
N PRO A 2 -37.95 -63.84 -1.88
CA PRO A 2 -36.82 -62.95 -2.08
C PRO A 2 -36.86 -61.79 -1.07
N THR A 3 -35.72 -61.54 -0.44
CA THR A 3 -35.46 -60.42 0.47
C THR A 3 -35.46 -59.07 -0.26
N PRO A 4 -36.08 -58.01 0.28
CA PRO A 4 -36.10 -56.71 -0.38
C PRO A 4 -34.77 -55.95 -0.19
N CYS A 5 -34.18 -55.56 -1.32
CA CYS A 5 -33.01 -54.69 -1.40
C CYS A 5 -33.40 -53.26 -0.98
N ARG A 6 -32.83 -52.75 0.13
CA ARG A 6 -33.07 -51.39 0.62
C ARG A 6 -32.17 -50.40 -0.13
N ILE A 7 -32.77 -49.56 -0.95
CA ILE A 7 -32.12 -48.41 -1.58
C ILE A 7 -31.92 -47.32 -0.51
N ILE A 8 -30.66 -47.01 -0.19
CA ILE A 8 -30.28 -45.92 0.71
C ILE A 8 -30.04 -44.68 -0.16
N CYS A 9 -30.98 -43.74 -0.16
CA CYS A 9 -30.80 -42.41 -0.76
C CYS A 9 -29.91 -41.56 0.16
N ILE A 10 -28.65 -41.35 -0.24
CA ILE A 10 -27.74 -40.43 0.43
C ILE A 10 -28.08 -39.00 -0.03
N LEU A 11 -28.72 -38.24 0.86
CA LEU A 11 -29.02 -36.83 0.68
C LEU A 11 -27.73 -36.01 0.88
N CYS A 12 -27.03 -35.68 -0.20
CA CYS A 12 -25.88 -34.76 -0.16
C CYS A 12 -26.35 -33.35 0.23
N LEU A 13 -26.22 -32.99 1.50
CA LEU A 13 -26.28 -31.59 1.95
C LEU A 13 -25.10 -30.83 1.34
N PHE A 14 -25.37 -30.10 0.26
CA PHE A 14 -24.47 -29.05 -0.25
C PHE A 14 -24.34 -27.96 0.82
N PHE A 15 -23.30 -28.06 1.64
CA PHE A 15 -22.88 -26.99 2.53
C PHE A 15 -22.38 -25.85 1.64
N CYS A 16 -23.27 -24.89 1.35
CA CYS A 16 -22.92 -23.68 0.62
C CYS A 16 -22.08 -22.81 1.57
N SER A 17 -20.77 -23.03 1.58
CA SER A 17 -19.81 -22.16 2.26
C SER A 17 -19.96 -20.77 1.66
N ARG A 18 -20.56 -19.84 2.41
CA ARG A 18 -20.53 -18.41 2.08
C ARG A 18 -19.07 -17.99 2.10
N ALA A 19 -18.45 -17.96 0.93
CA ALA A 19 -17.19 -17.26 0.74
C ALA A 19 -17.46 -15.80 1.14
N PHE A 20 -16.86 -15.36 2.24
CA PHE A 20 -16.82 -13.95 2.61
C PHE A 20 -15.94 -13.27 1.56
N ALA A 21 -16.55 -12.83 0.45
CA ALA A 21 -15.88 -11.96 -0.49
C ALA A 21 -15.64 -10.62 0.24
N GLY A 22 -14.41 -10.40 0.67
CA GLY A 22 -13.99 -9.13 1.26
C GLY A 22 -14.35 -7.98 0.32
N LYS A 23 -14.84 -6.88 0.88
CA LYS A 23 -15.23 -5.72 0.08
C LYS A 23 -14.00 -5.17 -0.65
N ILE A 24 -14.08 -5.09 -1.97
CA ILE A 24 -13.07 -4.46 -2.82
C ILE A 24 -13.55 -3.05 -3.15
N VAL A 25 -12.69 -2.06 -2.93
CA VAL A 25 -12.89 -0.67 -3.33
C VAL A 25 -11.90 -0.35 -4.44
N THR A 26 -12.38 0.18 -5.56
CA THR A 26 -11.55 0.45 -6.74
C THR A 26 -11.67 1.91 -7.16
N VAL A 27 -10.57 2.49 -7.63
CA VAL A 27 -10.50 3.82 -8.25
C VAL A 27 -9.57 3.74 -9.46
N SER A 28 -9.97 4.35 -10.57
CA SER A 28 -9.18 4.43 -11.80
C SER A 28 -8.62 5.83 -12.03
N SER A 29 -7.58 5.97 -12.83
CA SER A 29 -7.13 7.27 -13.37
C SER A 29 -8.23 7.94 -14.23
N PRO A 30 -8.13 9.25 -14.48
CA PRO A 30 -9.02 9.95 -15.43
C PRO A 30 -9.10 9.29 -16.80
N ASP A 31 -7.98 8.77 -17.32
CA ASP A 31 -7.90 8.04 -18.59
C ASP A 31 -8.16 6.53 -18.49
N ALA A 32 -8.52 6.05 -17.29
CA ALA A 32 -8.77 4.66 -16.94
C ALA A 32 -7.63 3.65 -17.20
N ARG A 33 -6.40 4.11 -17.48
CA ARG A 33 -5.25 3.23 -17.71
C ARG A 33 -4.63 2.71 -16.42
N ILE A 34 -4.71 3.44 -15.31
CA ILE A 34 -4.25 2.99 -14.00
C ILE A 34 -5.46 2.64 -13.16
N ILE A 35 -5.43 1.48 -12.50
CA ILE A 35 -6.48 1.05 -11.58
C ILE A 35 -5.83 0.66 -10.26
N PHE A 36 -6.28 1.29 -9.18
CA PHE A 36 -5.95 0.90 -7.81
C PHE A 36 -7.15 0.20 -7.17
N SER A 37 -6.89 -0.93 -6.50
CA SER A 37 -7.90 -1.67 -5.75
C SER A 37 -7.44 -1.92 -4.33
N LEU A 38 -8.30 -1.63 -3.35
CA LEU A 38 -8.10 -1.84 -1.92
C LEU A 38 -9.06 -2.92 -1.41
N SER A 39 -8.58 -3.82 -0.57
CA SER A 39 -9.36 -4.90 0.02
C SER A 39 -8.84 -5.30 1.39
N THR A 40 -9.66 -6.01 2.16
CA THR A 40 -9.29 -6.68 3.41
C THR A 40 -9.78 -8.12 3.35
N ASP A 41 -9.03 -9.04 3.95
CA ASP A 41 -9.43 -10.44 4.10
C ASP A 41 -9.35 -10.94 5.55
N GLY A 42 -9.39 -10.01 6.51
CA GLY A 42 -9.36 -10.32 7.94
C GLY A 42 -7.96 -10.23 8.56
N ASP A 43 -6.91 -10.52 7.79
CA ASP A 43 -5.51 -10.50 8.26
C ASP A 43 -4.82 -9.14 8.09
N GLY A 44 -5.39 -8.27 7.25
CA GLY A 44 -4.84 -6.95 7.01
C GLY A 44 -5.51 -6.21 5.87
N LEU A 45 -4.95 -5.05 5.55
CA LEU A 45 -5.38 -4.20 4.45
C LEU A 45 -4.41 -4.37 3.30
N TYR A 46 -4.93 -4.60 2.09
CA TYR A 46 -4.13 -4.91 0.91
C TYR A 46 -4.56 -4.10 -0.28
N TYR A 47 -3.59 -3.72 -1.11
CA TYR A 47 -3.84 -3.07 -2.39
C TYR A 47 -3.22 -3.82 -3.57
N ARG A 48 -3.68 -3.46 -4.77
CA ARG A 48 -3.14 -3.84 -6.08
C ARG A 48 -3.16 -2.64 -7.01
N VAL A 49 -2.25 -2.63 -7.98
CA VAL A 49 -2.20 -1.62 -9.06
C VAL A 49 -2.03 -2.30 -10.41
N THR A 50 -2.88 -1.96 -11.37
CA THR A 50 -2.70 -2.30 -12.77
C THR A 50 -2.42 -1.05 -13.62
N TYR A 51 -1.63 -1.20 -14.67
CA TYR A 51 -1.40 -0.19 -15.70
C TYR A 51 -1.63 -0.81 -17.07
N LYS A 52 -2.57 -0.25 -17.86
CA LYS A 52 -2.97 -0.79 -19.17
C LYS A 52 -3.27 -2.29 -19.13
N SER A 53 -4.02 -2.71 -18.10
CA SER A 53 -4.36 -4.11 -17.81
C SER A 53 -3.19 -5.03 -17.43
N VAL A 54 -1.97 -4.51 -17.33
CA VAL A 54 -0.81 -5.23 -16.78
C VAL A 54 -0.81 -5.07 -15.27
N LEU A 55 -0.77 -6.19 -14.54
CA LEU A 55 -0.63 -6.16 -13.08
C LEU A 55 0.78 -5.69 -12.73
N MET A 56 0.93 -4.50 -12.16
CA MET A 56 2.23 -3.92 -11.83
C MET A 56 2.60 -4.20 -10.38
N VAL A 57 1.64 -3.98 -9.48
CA VAL A 57 1.75 -4.26 -8.04
C VAL A 57 0.66 -5.29 -7.71
N ASP A 58 1.08 -6.51 -7.38
CA ASP A 58 0.17 -7.51 -6.85
C ASP A 58 -0.11 -7.24 -5.36
N ARG A 59 -0.87 -8.13 -4.73
CA ARG A 59 -1.34 -8.05 -3.36
C ARG A 59 -0.24 -7.58 -2.42
N SER A 60 -0.38 -6.34 -1.98
CA SER A 60 0.59 -5.59 -1.19
C SER A 60 -0.09 -5.07 0.07
N ARG A 61 0.43 -5.45 1.22
CA ARG A 61 -0.06 -5.08 2.55
C ARG A 61 0.29 -3.63 2.89
N LEU A 62 -0.71 -2.92 3.40
CA LEU A 62 -0.59 -1.64 4.11
C LEU A 62 -0.50 -1.95 5.60
N ASN A 63 0.62 -1.61 6.25
CA ASN A 63 0.94 -2.05 7.60
C ASN A 63 1.57 -0.93 8.42
N ILE A 64 0.78 -0.40 9.35
CA ILE A 64 1.18 0.64 10.28
C ILE A 64 0.91 0.20 11.71
N SER A 65 1.85 0.47 12.61
CA SER A 65 1.80 0.08 14.01
C SER A 65 1.93 1.28 14.93
N PHE A 66 1.06 1.32 15.93
CA PHE A 66 1.01 2.38 16.93
C PHE A 66 1.52 1.88 18.26
N LYS A 67 2.14 2.77 19.04
CA LYS A 67 2.52 2.48 20.42
C LYS A 67 1.28 2.08 21.24
N GLU A 68 0.18 2.79 21.04
CA GLU A 68 -1.12 2.50 21.63
C GLU A 68 -1.91 1.51 20.75
N GLY A 69 -1.98 0.25 21.19
CA GLY A 69 -2.78 -0.79 20.53
C GLY A 69 -2.06 -1.60 19.44
N GLY A 70 -0.77 -1.36 19.20
CA GLY A 70 0.04 -2.19 18.31
C GLY A 70 -0.33 -2.06 16.83
N PRO A 71 -0.09 -3.11 16.01
CA PRO A 71 -0.40 -3.12 14.58
C PRO A 71 -1.89 -2.82 14.30
N PHE A 72 -2.16 -1.99 13.29
CA PHE A 72 -3.52 -1.74 12.80
C PHE A 72 -3.95 -2.86 11.85
N GLY A 73 -4.77 -3.78 12.34
CA GLY A 73 -5.15 -4.97 11.56
C GLY A 73 -6.28 -5.80 12.16
N ASN A 74 -6.83 -5.43 13.31
CA ASN A 74 -7.77 -6.29 14.03
C ASN A 74 -9.15 -6.32 13.36
N SER A 75 -9.42 -7.40 12.61
CA SER A 75 -10.71 -7.66 11.97
C SER A 75 -11.21 -6.43 11.19
N LEU A 76 -10.40 -5.94 10.24
CA LEU A 76 -10.68 -4.68 9.55
C LEU A 76 -11.97 -4.75 8.72
N ILE A 77 -12.78 -3.70 8.81
CA ILE A 77 -13.90 -3.45 7.90
C ILE A 77 -13.60 -2.25 7.01
N ILE A 78 -13.97 -2.35 5.74
CA ILE A 78 -13.90 -1.24 4.78
C ILE A 78 -15.30 -0.67 4.57
N SER A 79 -15.47 0.62 4.84
CA SER A 79 -16.71 1.35 4.58
C SER A 79 -16.82 1.74 3.10
N SER A 80 -18.04 2.01 2.62
CA SER A 80 -18.21 2.47 1.24
C SER A 80 -17.64 3.86 1.09
N ALA A 81 -16.93 4.08 -0.01
CA ALA A 81 -16.45 5.38 -0.44
C ALA A 81 -16.78 5.55 -1.92
N LYS A 82 -16.92 6.79 -2.37
CA LYS A 82 -17.11 7.13 -3.78
C LYS A 82 -15.91 7.93 -4.26
N PRO A 83 -15.35 7.61 -5.44
CA PRO A 83 -14.35 8.46 -6.06
C PRO A 83 -14.90 9.86 -6.34
N GLU A 84 -14.03 10.86 -6.26
CA GLU A 84 -14.25 12.25 -6.59
C GLU A 84 -13.17 12.68 -7.58
N LYS A 85 -13.56 13.44 -8.61
CA LYS A 85 -12.61 14.04 -9.55
C LYS A 85 -12.01 15.30 -8.94
N ILE A 86 -10.68 15.40 -8.94
CA ILE A 86 -9.93 16.57 -8.46
C ILE A 86 -9.18 17.17 -9.65
N ILE A 87 -9.33 18.48 -9.83
CA ILE A 87 -8.55 19.28 -10.78
C ILE A 87 -7.92 20.43 -9.99
N GLU A 88 -6.61 20.57 -10.08
CA GLU A 88 -5.83 21.61 -9.42
C GLU A 88 -4.96 22.31 -10.47
N ASP A 89 -5.16 23.63 -10.63
CA ASP A 89 -4.34 24.49 -11.48
C ASP A 89 -3.57 25.47 -10.59
N TYR A 90 -2.24 25.51 -10.71
CA TYR A 90 -1.41 26.41 -9.92
C TYR A 90 -0.12 26.81 -10.64
N ASP A 91 0.41 27.97 -10.28
CA ASP A 91 1.68 28.47 -10.80
C ASP A 91 2.84 28.03 -9.89
N LEU A 92 3.97 27.68 -10.51
CA LEU A 92 5.21 27.40 -9.82
C LEU A 92 6.20 28.53 -10.08
N LEU A 93 6.76 29.09 -9.00
CA LEU A 93 7.80 30.12 -9.11
C LEU A 93 9.13 29.54 -9.60
N ILE A 94 9.43 28.29 -9.23
CA ILE A 94 10.67 27.59 -9.57
C ILE A 94 10.32 26.14 -9.92
N GLY A 95 10.85 25.62 -11.02
CA GLY A 95 10.63 24.25 -11.44
C GLY A 95 10.87 24.03 -12.93
N LYS A 96 10.52 22.84 -13.42
CA LYS A 96 10.60 22.49 -14.85
C LYS A 96 9.42 23.03 -15.68
N THR A 97 8.37 23.51 -15.02
CA THR A 97 7.21 24.18 -15.63
C THR A 97 6.80 25.36 -14.74
N SER A 98 6.23 26.41 -15.34
CA SER A 98 5.69 27.57 -14.61
C SER A 98 4.21 27.43 -14.26
N LYS A 99 3.48 26.56 -14.97
CA LYS A 99 2.06 26.28 -14.74
C LYS A 99 1.85 24.78 -14.64
N VAL A 100 1.14 24.35 -13.61
CA VAL A 100 0.79 22.95 -13.39
C VAL A 100 -0.72 22.78 -13.55
N HIS A 101 -1.10 21.79 -14.35
CA HIS A 101 -2.44 21.24 -14.41
C HIS A 101 -2.39 19.82 -13.84
N SER A 102 -3.05 19.59 -12.71
CA SER A 102 -3.06 18.32 -12.00
C SER A 102 -4.48 17.77 -11.99
N GLU A 103 -4.68 16.62 -12.63
CA GLU A 103 -5.96 15.93 -12.70
C GLU A 103 -5.84 14.52 -12.11
N SER A 104 -6.72 14.19 -11.16
CA SER A 104 -6.78 12.85 -10.57
C SER A 104 -8.19 12.47 -10.16
N ASN A 105 -8.41 11.17 -9.98
CA ASN A 105 -9.55 10.68 -9.21
C ASN A 105 -9.07 10.35 -7.79
N ARG A 106 -9.70 10.97 -6.79
CA ARG A 106 -9.45 10.75 -5.37
C ARG A 106 -10.51 9.83 -4.78
N ILE A 107 -10.12 8.95 -3.87
CA ILE A 107 -11.06 8.25 -2.97
C ILE A 107 -10.51 8.26 -1.54
N ILE A 108 -11.37 8.53 -0.56
CA ILE A 108 -11.03 8.44 0.87
C ILE A 108 -11.78 7.24 1.42
N VAL A 109 -11.06 6.18 1.77
CA VAL A 109 -11.64 4.90 2.19
C VAL A 109 -11.55 4.75 3.71
N PRO A 110 -12.68 4.83 4.44
CA PRO A 110 -12.67 4.63 5.89
C PRO A 110 -12.49 3.15 6.22
N VAL A 111 -11.54 2.86 7.09
CA VAL A 111 -11.19 1.53 7.59
C VAL A 111 -11.25 1.55 9.11
N ALA A 112 -11.88 0.53 9.69
CA ALA A 112 -12.02 0.43 11.14
C ALA A 112 -11.73 -0.98 11.65
N GLU A 113 -11.03 -1.07 12.78
CA GLU A 113 -10.92 -2.31 13.53
C GLU A 113 -12.26 -2.67 14.17
N GLN A 114 -12.72 -3.91 14.01
CA GLN A 114 -13.95 -4.38 14.67
C GLN A 114 -13.70 -4.86 16.10
N THR A 115 -12.46 -5.23 16.42
CA THR A 115 -12.04 -5.77 17.72
C THR A 115 -10.86 -4.99 18.30
N GLY A 116 -10.45 -5.33 19.52
CA GLY A 116 -9.38 -4.62 20.23
C GLY A 116 -9.70 -3.15 20.49
N THR A 117 -8.78 -2.27 20.12
CA THR A 117 -8.88 -0.81 20.33
C THR A 117 -9.98 -0.15 19.48
N ARG A 118 -10.50 -0.83 18.45
CA ARG A 118 -11.55 -0.33 17.54
C ARG A 118 -11.19 1.02 16.91
N ARG A 119 -9.96 1.13 16.44
CA ARG A 119 -9.39 2.36 15.87
C ARG A 119 -9.96 2.59 14.48
N GLN A 120 -10.02 3.86 14.08
CA GLN A 120 -10.46 4.30 12.75
C GLN A 120 -9.34 5.04 12.03
N MET A 121 -9.22 4.79 10.74
CA MET A 121 -8.24 5.41 9.84
C MET A 121 -8.86 5.52 8.45
N ASN A 122 -8.43 6.48 7.63
CA ASN A 122 -8.73 6.45 6.21
C ASN A 122 -7.47 6.22 5.40
N ILE A 123 -7.64 5.47 4.31
CA ILE A 123 -6.68 5.46 3.21
C ILE A 123 -7.19 6.46 2.17
N GLU A 124 -6.50 7.58 2.03
CA GLU A 124 -6.73 8.49 0.93
C GLU A 124 -5.86 8.07 -0.24
N VAL A 125 -6.47 7.89 -1.41
CA VAL A 125 -5.79 7.49 -2.64
C VAL A 125 -6.11 8.51 -3.71
N ARG A 126 -5.10 8.99 -4.43
CA ARG A 126 -5.25 9.76 -5.67
C ARG A 126 -4.64 8.95 -6.82
N VAL A 127 -5.40 8.76 -7.89
CA VAL A 127 -4.95 8.09 -9.11
C VAL A 127 -4.90 9.10 -10.24
N PHE A 128 -3.67 9.38 -10.69
CA PHE A 128 -3.34 10.24 -11.82
C PHE A 128 -3.19 9.37 -13.08
N ASN A 129 -3.07 9.99 -14.26
CA ASN A 129 -2.85 9.26 -15.51
C ASN A 129 -1.46 8.58 -15.59
N ASP A 130 -0.54 8.94 -14.70
CA ASP A 130 0.85 8.52 -14.66
C ASP A 130 1.29 7.97 -13.29
N GLY A 131 0.41 7.91 -12.29
CA GLY A 131 0.78 7.42 -10.97
C GLY A 131 -0.37 7.19 -10.00
N VAL A 132 -0.06 6.49 -8.92
CA VAL A 132 -0.93 6.34 -7.74
C VAL A 132 -0.19 6.95 -6.56
N ALA A 133 -0.87 7.78 -5.78
CA ALA A 133 -0.42 8.22 -4.46
C ALA A 133 -1.44 7.76 -3.41
N PHE A 134 -0.97 7.28 -2.27
CA PHE A 134 -1.82 7.01 -1.13
C PHE A 134 -1.20 7.54 0.16
N ARG A 135 -2.04 7.80 1.15
CA ARG A 135 -1.62 8.16 2.51
C ARG A 135 -2.61 7.67 3.56
N TYR A 136 -2.10 7.47 4.76
CA TYR A 136 -2.92 7.31 5.96
C TYR A 136 -3.41 8.68 6.44
N THR A 137 -4.70 8.79 6.75
CA THR A 137 -5.23 9.92 7.52
C THR A 137 -5.93 9.38 8.75
N ILE A 138 -5.64 9.98 9.90
CA ILE A 138 -6.15 9.47 11.17
C ILE A 138 -7.07 10.54 11.77
N PRO A 139 -8.40 10.33 11.73
CA PRO A 139 -9.34 11.28 12.29
C PRO A 139 -9.26 11.29 13.82
N ALA A 140 -9.58 12.45 14.41
CA ALA A 140 -9.78 12.59 15.85
C ALA A 140 -10.87 11.61 16.33
N GLN A 141 -10.57 10.86 17.39
CA GLN A 141 -11.46 9.81 17.90
C GLN A 141 -11.26 9.63 19.41
N LYS A 142 -12.35 9.33 20.13
CA LYS A 142 -12.37 9.27 21.61
C LYS A 142 -11.31 8.36 22.25
N LYS A 143 -10.84 7.35 21.53
CA LYS A 143 -9.91 6.33 22.03
C LYS A 143 -8.44 6.61 21.66
N TRP A 144 -8.16 7.73 21.00
CA TRP A 144 -6.81 8.13 20.66
C TRP A 144 -6.40 9.31 21.53
N ALA A 145 -5.15 9.28 21.99
CA ALA A 145 -4.55 10.44 22.63
C ALA A 145 -4.46 11.60 21.61
N GLU A 146 -4.35 12.83 22.11
CA GLU A 146 -4.10 14.00 21.26
C GLU A 146 -2.80 13.86 20.44
N MET A 147 -1.84 13.06 20.93
CA MET A 147 -0.60 12.72 20.25
C MET A 147 -0.60 11.25 19.83
N ILE A 148 -0.25 11.01 18.57
CA ILE A 148 -0.20 9.69 17.94
C ILE A 148 1.25 9.26 17.83
N ASN A 149 1.59 8.11 18.41
CA ASN A 149 2.94 7.56 18.35
C ASN A 149 2.99 6.39 17.39
N ILE A 150 3.59 6.59 16.22
CA ILE A 150 3.86 5.52 15.26
C ILE A 150 5.16 4.83 15.65
N THR A 151 5.09 3.50 15.72
CA THR A 151 6.21 2.64 16.12
C THR A 151 6.84 1.94 14.92
N ASP A 152 6.05 1.72 13.88
CA ASP A 152 6.52 1.10 12.65
C ASP A 152 5.55 1.37 11.49
N GLU A 153 6.11 1.46 10.29
CA GLU A 153 5.39 1.45 9.02
C GLU A 153 6.20 0.57 8.06
N ALA A 154 5.56 -0.48 7.55
CA ALA A 154 6.16 -1.52 6.73
C ALA A 154 5.21 -1.90 5.60
N ASP A 155 4.88 -0.90 4.79
CA ASP A 155 4.06 -1.04 3.60
C ASP A 155 4.82 -1.82 2.55
N SER A 156 4.22 -2.89 2.05
CA SER A 156 4.84 -3.73 1.03
C SER A 156 4.52 -3.25 -0.38
N PHE A 157 5.41 -3.58 -1.31
CA PHE A 157 5.34 -3.29 -2.73
C PHE A 157 5.67 -4.58 -3.49
N ASN A 158 4.68 -5.45 -3.66
CA ASN A 158 4.83 -6.73 -4.33
C ASN A 158 4.80 -6.54 -5.87
N LEU A 159 5.91 -6.07 -6.42
CA LEU A 159 6.06 -5.83 -7.86
C LEU A 159 6.10 -7.15 -8.65
N THR A 160 5.42 -7.20 -9.78
CA THR A 160 5.37 -8.40 -10.65
C THR A 160 6.49 -8.42 -11.68
N GLN A 161 6.63 -9.51 -12.45
CA GLN A 161 7.45 -9.59 -13.67
C GLN A 161 8.97 -9.39 -13.49
N ASN A 162 9.49 -9.35 -12.26
CA ASN A 162 10.92 -9.23 -11.96
C ASN A 162 11.60 -8.07 -12.72
N PRO A 163 11.16 -6.81 -12.54
CA PRO A 163 11.73 -5.66 -13.25
C PRO A 163 13.20 -5.47 -12.93
N VAL A 164 13.90 -4.74 -13.80
CA VAL A 164 15.22 -4.22 -13.48
C VAL A 164 15.06 -3.03 -12.55
N ALA A 165 15.65 -3.12 -11.37
CA ALA A 165 15.67 -2.09 -10.37
C ALA A 165 16.95 -1.25 -10.47
N THR A 166 16.80 0.07 -10.45
CA THR A 166 17.88 1.04 -10.31
C THR A 166 17.74 1.73 -8.95
N VAL A 167 18.61 1.40 -8.01
CA VAL A 167 18.49 1.74 -6.58
C VAL A 167 19.81 2.21 -5.99
N MET A 168 19.76 3.04 -4.96
CA MET A 168 20.95 3.49 -4.23
C MET A 168 21.00 2.82 -2.85
N TYR A 169 21.96 1.93 -2.62
CA TYR A 169 22.06 1.20 -1.37
C TYR A 169 22.60 2.05 -0.22
N ARG A 170 22.12 1.78 1.00
CA ARG A 170 22.54 2.40 2.25
C ARG A 170 22.89 1.35 3.30
N VAL A 171 23.94 1.64 4.05
CA VAL A 171 24.41 0.79 5.16
C VAL A 171 23.59 1.05 6.42
N ASN A 172 23.13 2.29 6.63
CA ASN A 172 22.33 2.71 7.77
C ASN A 172 21.54 4.00 7.43
N TYR A 173 20.79 4.52 8.39
CA TYR A 173 19.94 5.71 8.26
C TYR A 173 20.70 7.06 8.33
N THR A 174 21.98 7.06 8.69
CA THR A 174 22.82 8.27 8.75
C THR A 174 23.52 8.43 7.40
N THR A 175 22.89 9.19 6.51
CA THR A 175 23.30 9.34 5.11
C THR A 175 23.21 10.79 4.64
N SER A 176 24.05 11.18 3.68
CA SER A 176 23.93 12.45 2.95
C SER A 176 22.93 12.39 1.80
N HIS A 177 22.34 11.22 1.55
CA HIS A 177 21.55 10.91 0.35
C HIS A 177 22.36 10.97 -0.97
N GLU A 178 23.71 10.94 -0.91
CA GLU A 178 24.58 10.88 -2.09
C GLU A 178 25.19 9.48 -2.27
N GLY A 179 25.25 8.99 -3.50
CA GLY A 179 25.81 7.67 -3.78
C GLY A 179 25.63 7.25 -5.24
N LEU A 180 26.22 6.11 -5.58
CA LEU A 180 26.06 5.50 -6.89
C LEU A 180 24.83 4.59 -6.91
N TYR A 181 24.11 4.64 -8.04
CA TYR A 181 23.04 3.69 -8.30
C TYR A 181 23.60 2.34 -8.72
N SER A 182 22.98 1.28 -8.20
CA SER A 182 23.15 -0.10 -8.62
C SER A 182 21.97 -0.49 -9.50
N ARG A 183 22.24 -1.23 -10.59
CA ARG A 183 21.22 -1.74 -11.50
C ARG A 183 21.23 -3.26 -11.54
N THR A 184 20.15 -3.90 -11.11
CA THR A 184 20.02 -5.36 -11.04
C THR A 184 18.54 -5.78 -11.09
N SER A 185 18.23 -7.06 -11.25
CA SER A 185 16.83 -7.52 -11.23
C SER A 185 16.23 -7.45 -9.81
N LEU A 186 14.91 -7.29 -9.68
CA LEU A 186 14.20 -7.34 -8.38
C LEU A 186 14.54 -8.61 -7.58
N ARG A 187 14.63 -9.75 -8.25
CA ARG A 187 15.01 -11.04 -7.67
C ARG A 187 16.43 -11.03 -7.13
N ASP A 188 17.34 -10.30 -7.76
CA ASP A 188 18.76 -10.25 -7.38
C ASP A 188 19.11 -9.03 -6.52
N LEU A 189 18.15 -8.15 -6.22
CA LEU A 189 18.32 -7.08 -5.24
C LEU A 189 18.80 -7.68 -3.91
N LYS A 190 19.84 -7.05 -3.35
CA LYS A 190 20.39 -7.41 -2.05
C LYS A 190 19.29 -7.34 -0.98
N ALA A 191 19.05 -8.47 -0.32
CA ALA A 191 18.12 -8.54 0.80
C ALA A 191 18.64 -7.75 2.00
N ASP A 192 17.72 -7.31 2.86
CA ASP A 192 18.00 -6.70 4.17
C ASP A 192 18.98 -5.51 4.11
N THR A 193 18.97 -4.79 2.99
CA THR A 193 19.79 -3.61 2.75
C THR A 193 18.87 -2.44 2.40
N LEU A 194 19.08 -1.29 3.05
CA LEU A 194 18.31 -0.08 2.81
C LEU A 194 18.56 0.44 1.38
N MET A 195 17.53 0.97 0.76
CA MET A 195 17.55 1.62 -0.54
C MET A 195 16.94 3.01 -0.40
N ASP A 196 17.69 4.01 -0.83
CA ASP A 196 17.28 5.42 -0.83
C ASP A 196 16.16 5.67 -1.86
N MET A 197 15.32 6.67 -1.60
CA MET A 197 14.26 7.11 -2.53
C MET A 197 14.78 8.20 -3.49
N PRO A 198 14.29 8.26 -4.74
CA PRO A 198 13.36 7.33 -5.38
C PRO A 198 14.05 6.03 -5.83
N ALA A 199 13.28 4.93 -5.87
CA ALA A 199 13.69 3.67 -6.50
C ALA A 199 12.96 3.47 -7.83
N LEU A 200 13.69 3.20 -8.91
CA LEU A 200 13.14 3.02 -10.26
C LEU A 200 13.11 1.55 -10.67
N PHE A 201 12.01 1.13 -11.30
CA PHE A 201 11.77 -0.22 -11.78
C PHE A 201 11.36 -0.21 -13.26
N GLU A 202 12.13 -0.92 -14.07
CA GLU A 202 11.93 -1.08 -15.51
C GLU A 202 11.34 -2.48 -15.78
N PHE A 203 10.07 -2.53 -16.15
CA PHE A 203 9.35 -3.78 -16.40
C PHE A 203 9.61 -4.29 -17.83
N PRO A 204 9.55 -5.62 -18.05
CA PRO A 204 9.50 -6.17 -19.39
C PRO A 204 8.41 -5.50 -20.24
N GLY A 205 8.70 -5.22 -21.51
CA GLY A 205 7.75 -4.53 -22.41
C GLY A 205 7.76 -3.01 -22.31
N GLY A 206 8.64 -2.40 -21.51
CA GLY A 206 8.94 -0.96 -21.56
C GLY A 206 8.07 -0.08 -20.64
N ASN A 207 7.39 -0.67 -19.65
CA ASN A 207 6.73 0.10 -18.60
C ASN A 207 7.74 0.46 -17.50
N TYR A 208 7.60 1.65 -16.91
CA TYR A 208 8.46 2.11 -15.82
C TYR A 208 7.60 2.48 -14.61
N MET A 209 8.13 2.25 -13.41
CA MET A 209 7.53 2.66 -12.16
C MET A 209 8.62 3.20 -11.24
N ALA A 210 8.39 4.36 -10.65
CA ALA A 210 9.20 4.86 -9.55
C ALA A 210 8.39 4.79 -8.25
N ILE A 211 9.04 4.38 -7.17
CA ILE A 211 8.50 4.48 -5.80
C ILE A 211 9.22 5.63 -5.11
N THR A 212 8.45 6.53 -4.52
CA THR A 212 8.92 7.72 -3.79
C THR A 212 7.85 8.17 -2.80
N GLU A 213 8.22 9.10 -1.94
CA GLU A 213 7.29 9.82 -1.05
C GLU A 213 7.21 11.32 -1.42
N ALA A 214 6.21 12.00 -0.85
CA ALA A 214 6.00 13.44 -1.03
C ALA A 214 5.30 14.02 0.20
N ASN A 215 5.39 15.35 0.38
CA ASN A 215 4.84 16.07 1.54
C ASN A 215 5.37 15.51 2.87
N LEU A 216 6.67 15.21 2.92
CA LEU A 216 7.35 14.70 4.11
C LEU A 216 7.63 15.85 5.09
N HIS A 217 6.65 16.10 5.97
CA HIS A 217 6.74 17.06 7.05
C HIS A 217 6.35 16.35 8.36
N ASP A 218 7.12 16.59 9.42
CA ASP A 218 6.88 16.02 10.75
C ASP A 218 6.71 14.49 10.75
N TYR A 219 7.44 13.80 9.87
CA TYR A 219 7.43 12.35 9.70
C TYR A 219 8.82 11.83 9.33
N ALA A 220 9.13 10.58 9.65
CA ALA A 220 10.39 9.95 9.28
C ALA A 220 10.47 9.69 7.77
N GLY A 221 11.64 9.93 7.18
CA GLY A 221 11.89 9.62 5.77
C GLY A 221 11.86 8.11 5.51
N MET A 222 11.34 7.75 4.34
CA MET A 222 11.16 6.38 3.90
C MET A 222 12.37 5.87 3.12
N TYR A 223 12.80 4.65 3.45
CA TYR A 223 13.66 3.81 2.63
C TYR A 223 12.85 2.61 2.14
N LEU A 224 13.32 1.96 1.08
CA LEU A 224 12.87 0.62 0.73
C LEU A 224 13.86 -0.43 1.21
N MET A 225 13.37 -1.62 1.54
CA MET A 225 14.18 -2.79 1.84
C MET A 225 13.52 -4.01 1.23
N LYS A 226 14.30 -4.89 0.62
CA LYS A 226 13.81 -6.21 0.24
C LYS A 226 13.97 -7.16 1.43
N HIS A 227 12.87 -7.57 2.05
CA HIS A 227 12.84 -8.49 3.17
C HIS A 227 11.90 -9.66 2.82
N ASN A 228 12.31 -10.90 3.08
CA ASN A 228 11.53 -12.11 2.73
C ASN A 228 10.99 -12.12 1.28
N ASN A 229 11.81 -11.65 0.32
CA ASN A 229 11.47 -11.49 -1.09
C ASN A 229 10.39 -10.46 -1.44
N VAL A 230 10.00 -9.61 -0.48
CA VAL A 230 9.04 -8.52 -0.68
C VAL A 230 9.76 -7.19 -0.47
N LEU A 231 9.48 -6.20 -1.32
CA LEU A 231 9.92 -4.82 -1.05
C LEU A 231 8.99 -4.22 0.00
N GLU A 232 9.55 -3.59 1.02
CA GLU A 232 8.80 -2.97 2.10
C GLU A 232 9.38 -1.61 2.45
N SER A 233 8.53 -0.68 2.90
CA SER A 233 8.98 0.57 3.48
C SER A 233 9.72 0.33 4.80
N ARG A 234 10.69 1.20 5.08
CA ARG A 234 11.45 1.25 6.33
C ARG A 234 11.70 2.70 6.70
N LEU A 235 11.14 3.12 7.81
CA LEU A 235 11.31 4.48 8.31
C LEU A 235 12.59 4.63 9.13
N SER A 236 13.25 5.78 9.03
CA SER A 236 14.33 6.15 9.95
C SER A 236 13.80 6.22 11.40
N PRO A 237 14.52 5.70 12.41
CA PRO A 237 14.09 5.82 13.80
C PRO A 237 14.13 7.27 14.30
N CYS A 238 13.23 7.63 15.20
CA CYS A 238 13.28 8.91 15.91
C CYS A 238 14.55 8.97 16.78
N LEU A 239 15.39 9.98 16.56
CA LEU A 239 16.69 10.14 17.23
C LEU A 239 16.56 10.22 18.76
N ILE A 240 15.47 10.83 19.26
CA ILE A 240 15.23 11.05 20.69
C ILE A 240 14.52 9.84 21.33
N LYS A 241 13.65 9.17 20.57
CA LYS A 241 12.87 8.01 21.03
C LYS A 241 12.96 6.90 19.97
N PRO A 242 14.02 6.07 19.97
CA PRO A 242 14.31 5.13 18.87
C PRO A 242 13.22 4.08 18.59
N LYS A 243 12.28 3.89 19.53
CA LYS A 243 11.09 3.03 19.38
C LYS A 243 9.93 3.69 18.63
N LEU A 244 10.06 4.96 18.28
CA LEU A 244 9.12 5.70 17.45
C LEU A 244 9.74 5.94 16.08
N LYS A 245 8.88 6.02 15.07
CA LYS A 245 9.23 6.43 13.71
C LYS A 245 8.62 7.80 13.48
#